data_AF-M2Z542-F1
#
_entry.id   AF-M2Z542-F1
#
_cell.length_a   1.000
_cell.length_b   1.000
_cell.length_c   1.000
_cell.angle_alpha   90.00
_cell.angle_beta   90.00
_cell.angle_gamma   90.00
#
_symmetry.space_group_name_H-M   'P 1'
#
loop_
_entity.id
_entity.type
_entity.pdbx_description
1 polymer ?
#
loop_
_entity_poly.entity_id
_entity_poly.type
_entity_poly.pdbx_seq_one_letter_code
_entity_poly.pdbx_strand_id
1 'polypeptide(L)'
;MFLNGGGMRGGPLHEQLQGAPVCCVARSAPKYHYFSVGDRFPAMREGGSASVVGEVYDLPLTVLRDHLVPAEPPELELGVIELEDGAACLATVLRSSFVDSPELTDISAVGDWRAYLASR
;
A
#
# COMPACT_ATOMS: atom_id res chain seq x y z
N MET A 1 5.80 -0.95 -9.08
CA MET A 1 4.99 -0.31 -8.03
C MET A 1 4.65 -1.35 -6.98
N PHE A 2 4.89 -1.04 -5.71
CA PHE A 2 4.53 -1.85 -4.56
C PHE A 2 3.12 -1.50 -4.09
N LEU A 3 2.26 -2.51 -3.98
CA LEU A 3 0.88 -2.41 -3.51
C LEU A 3 0.73 -3.27 -2.25
N ASN A 4 0.17 -2.68 -1.20
CA ASN A 4 0.02 -3.32 0.12
C ASN A 4 -1.45 -3.45 0.56
N GLY A 5 -2.41 -3.15 -0.32
CA GLY A 5 -3.83 -3.08 0.02
C GLY A 5 -4.74 -3.50 -1.11
N GLY A 6 -5.75 -2.68 -1.41
CA GLY A 6 -6.80 -3.01 -2.38
C GLY A 6 -6.33 -3.23 -3.81
N GLY A 7 -5.14 -2.76 -4.19
CA GLY A 7 -4.53 -3.04 -5.50
C GLY A 7 -3.86 -4.41 -5.64
N MET A 8 -3.63 -5.13 -4.53
CA MET A 8 -3.10 -6.50 -4.57
C MET A 8 -4.10 -7.48 -5.19
N ARG A 9 -3.64 -8.65 -5.63
CA ARG A 9 -4.50 -9.71 -6.19
C ARG A 9 -5.70 -10.01 -5.30
N GLY A 10 -6.89 -10.06 -5.91
CA GLY A 10 -8.16 -10.29 -5.22
C GLY A 10 -8.69 -9.08 -4.42
N GLY A 11 -7.97 -7.96 -4.40
CA GLY A 11 -8.45 -6.71 -3.84
C GLY A 11 -9.37 -5.94 -4.81
N PRO A 12 -10.18 -4.99 -4.30
CA PRO A 12 -11.19 -4.29 -5.09
C PRO A 12 -10.63 -3.37 -6.18
N LEU A 13 -9.36 -2.96 -6.08
CA LEU A 13 -8.71 -2.09 -7.07
C LEU A 13 -7.78 -2.87 -8.01
N HIS A 14 -7.70 -4.19 -7.89
CA HIS A 14 -6.76 -4.99 -8.67
C HIS A 14 -7.03 -4.90 -10.19
N GLU A 15 -8.29 -4.80 -10.60
CA GLU A 15 -8.65 -4.64 -12.02
C GLU A 15 -8.12 -3.32 -12.62
N GLN A 16 -7.85 -2.30 -11.80
CA GLN A 16 -7.27 -1.03 -12.25
C GLN A 16 -5.81 -1.17 -12.70
N LEU A 17 -5.16 -2.30 -12.41
CA LEU A 17 -3.84 -2.62 -12.93
C LEU A 17 -3.87 -3.04 -14.42
N GLN A 18 -5.05 -3.23 -15.01
CA GLN A 18 -5.23 -3.52 -16.44
C GLN A 18 -4.39 -4.73 -16.91
N GLY A 19 -4.28 -5.75 -16.06
CA GLY A 19 -3.50 -6.96 -16.35
C GLY A 19 -1.98 -6.79 -16.23
N ALA A 20 -1.49 -5.70 -15.61
CA ALA A 20 -0.07 -5.53 -15.35
C ALA A 20 0.51 -6.72 -14.57
N PRO A 21 1.67 -7.26 -14.99
CA PRO A 21 2.21 -8.48 -14.42
C PRO A 21 2.71 -8.24 -12.99
N VAL A 22 2.44 -9.24 -12.13
CA VAL A 22 3.08 -9.32 -10.81
C VAL A 22 4.53 -9.77 -10.97
N CYS A 23 5.46 -9.02 -10.39
CA CYS A 23 6.87 -9.37 -10.35
C CYS A 23 7.16 -10.34 -9.20
N CYS A 24 6.73 -9.98 -7.99
CA CYS A 24 6.95 -10.78 -6.78
C CYS A 24 6.03 -10.35 -5.64
N VAL A 25 5.95 -11.21 -4.62
CA VAL A 25 5.58 -10.78 -3.26
C VAL A 25 6.85 -10.24 -2.60
N ALA A 26 6.75 -9.11 -1.89
CA ALA A 26 7.88 -8.44 -1.26
C ALA A 26 7.48 -7.85 0.09
N ARG A 27 8.49 -7.39 0.85
CA ARG A 27 8.27 -6.57 2.03
C ARG A 27 8.93 -5.20 1.90
N SER A 28 8.37 -4.19 2.59
CA SER A 28 9.06 -2.93 2.83
C SER A 28 10.18 -3.11 3.86
N ALA A 29 11.16 -2.20 3.85
CA ALA A 29 12.10 -2.03 4.97
C ALA A 29 11.34 -1.80 6.30
N PRO A 30 11.91 -2.18 7.46
CA PRO A 30 11.23 -2.09 8.76
C PRO A 30 11.25 -0.67 9.35
N LYS A 31 10.71 0.30 8.62
CA LYS A 31 10.76 1.74 8.97
C LYS A 31 9.42 2.47 8.81
N TYR A 32 8.33 1.73 8.68
CA TYR A 32 7.02 2.30 8.38
C TYR A 32 6.05 2.16 9.56
N HIS A 33 5.17 3.13 9.71
CA HIS A 33 3.87 2.91 10.33
C HIS A 33 2.95 2.26 9.30
N TYR A 34 2.05 1.42 9.77
CA TYR A 34 1.03 0.80 8.94
C TYR A 34 -0.34 0.91 9.61
N PHE A 35 -1.31 1.41 8.87
CA PHE A 35 -2.63 1.75 9.38
C PHE A 35 -3.73 1.05 8.58
N SER A 36 -4.82 0.71 9.26
CA SER A 36 -6.14 0.51 8.65
C SER A 36 -6.86 1.87 8.64
N VAL A 37 -7.37 2.29 7.49
CA VAL A 37 -8.18 3.52 7.37
C VAL A 37 -9.65 3.12 7.38
N GLY A 38 -10.27 3.18 8.56
CA GLY A 38 -11.68 2.84 8.76
C GLY A 38 -12.07 1.44 8.27
N ASP A 39 -11.14 0.49 8.28
CA ASP A 39 -11.31 -0.89 7.78
C ASP A 39 -11.63 -1.03 6.29
N ARG A 40 -11.44 0.05 5.53
CA ARG A 40 -11.68 0.09 4.09
C ARG A 40 -10.44 -0.31 3.30
N PHE A 41 -9.28 0.21 3.70
CA PHE A 41 -8.00 -0.01 3.03
C PHE A 41 -6.84 0.30 3.98
N PRO A 42 -5.63 -0.23 3.72
CA PRO A 42 -4.46 0.10 4.50
C PRO A 42 -3.73 1.34 3.97
N ALA A 43 -2.92 1.96 4.82
CA ALA A 43 -2.00 3.03 4.44
C ALA A 43 -0.66 2.86 5.16
N MET A 44 0.44 3.20 4.49
CA MET A 44 1.78 3.19 5.10
C MET A 44 2.42 4.57 5.09
N ARG A 45 3.25 4.86 6.09
CA ARG A 45 4.00 6.13 6.22
C ARG A 45 5.35 5.87 6.87
N GLU A 46 6.41 6.54 6.44
CA GLU A 46 7.73 6.42 7.06
C GLU A 46 7.74 6.98 8.50
N GLY A 47 8.55 6.39 9.38
CA GLY A 47 8.73 6.83 10.78
C GLY A 47 8.38 5.79 11.84
N GLY A 48 7.91 4.60 11.43
CA GLY A 48 7.59 3.50 12.35
C GLY A 48 8.64 2.38 12.33
N SER A 49 8.24 1.17 12.71
CA SER A 49 9.10 -0.02 12.75
C SER A 49 8.51 -1.22 11.98
N ALA A 50 7.35 -1.05 11.35
CA ALA A 50 6.71 -2.10 10.58
C ALA A 50 7.47 -2.36 9.27
N SER A 51 7.60 -3.64 8.96
CA SER A 51 7.87 -4.13 7.61
C SER A 51 6.54 -4.59 7.02
N VAL A 52 6.10 -3.95 5.94
CA VAL A 52 4.78 -4.16 5.33
C VAL A 52 4.86 -5.20 4.23
N VAL A 53 3.99 -6.21 4.24
CA VAL A 53 3.84 -7.19 3.16
C VAL A 53 3.07 -6.58 2.01
N GLY A 54 3.53 -6.84 0.78
CA GLY A 54 2.80 -6.43 -0.41
C GLY A 54 3.24 -7.19 -1.67
N GLU A 55 2.77 -6.69 -2.79
CA GLU A 55 3.04 -7.24 -4.12
C GLU A 55 3.66 -6.15 -4.99
N VAL A 56 4.72 -6.48 -5.72
CA VAL A 56 5.37 -5.58 -6.67
C VAL A 56 4.87 -5.90 -8.07
N TYR A 57 4.46 -4.87 -8.80
CA TYR A 57 3.97 -4.94 -10.18
C TYR A 57 4.86 -4.13 -11.12
N ASP A 58 5.05 -4.63 -12.33
CA ASP A 58 5.56 -3.84 -13.44
C ASP A 58 4.38 -3.07 -14.05
N LEU A 59 4.13 -1.87 -13.51
CA LEU A 59 2.97 -1.07 -13.83
C LEU A 59 3.36 0.09 -14.76
N PRO A 60 2.89 0.10 -16.02
CA PRO A 60 3.11 1.23 -16.91
C PRO A 60 2.56 2.52 -16.33
N LEU A 61 3.30 3.63 -16.47
CA LEU A 61 2.88 4.93 -15.94
C LEU A 61 1.56 5.44 -16.55
N THR A 62 1.24 5.02 -17.78
CA THR A 62 -0.06 5.30 -18.41
C THR A 62 -1.20 4.63 -17.65
N VAL A 63 -1.05 3.35 -17.29
CA VAL A 63 -2.04 2.63 -16.48
C VAL A 63 -2.16 3.24 -15.08
N LEU A 64 -1.03 3.59 -14.47
CA LEU A 64 -1.01 4.28 -13.18
C LEU A 64 -1.79 5.61 -13.23
N ARG A 65 -1.52 6.45 -14.23
CA ARG A 65 -2.15 7.76 -14.40
C ARG A 65 -3.63 7.67 -14.75
N ASP A 66 -4.00 6.79 -15.67
CA ASP A 66 -5.33 6.77 -16.29
C ASP A 66 -6.33 5.88 -15.53
N HIS A 67 -5.85 4.92 -14.73
CA HIS A 67 -6.69 3.93 -14.04
C HIS A 67 -6.47 3.88 -12.53
N LEU A 68 -5.25 3.57 -12.06
CA LEU A 68 -5.03 3.30 -10.64
C LEU A 68 -5.14 4.56 -9.78
N VAL A 69 -4.39 5.64 -10.08
CA VAL A 69 -4.43 6.88 -9.29
C VAL A 69 -5.83 7.48 -9.19
N PRO A 70 -6.63 7.58 -10.26
CA PRO A 70 -8.02 8.07 -10.16
C PRO A 70 -8.95 7.21 -9.29
N ALA A 71 -8.63 5.93 -9.11
CA ALA A 71 -9.43 4.99 -8.31
C ALA A 71 -8.97 4.88 -6.85
N GLU A 72 -7.79 5.39 -6.52
CA GLU A 72 -7.27 5.38 -5.15
C GLU A 72 -8.07 6.35 -4.24
N PRO A 73 -8.21 6.03 -2.95
CA PRO A 73 -8.83 6.92 -1.98
C PRO A 73 -8.07 8.25 -1.82
N PRO A 74 -8.76 9.37 -1.51
CA PRO A 74 -8.13 10.68 -1.33
C PRO A 74 -7.11 10.73 -0.20
N GLU A 75 -7.21 9.82 0.78
CA GLU A 75 -6.29 9.66 1.91
C GLU A 75 -4.90 9.16 1.47
N LEU A 76 -4.79 8.60 0.27
CA LEU A 76 -3.53 8.09 -0.27
C LEU A 76 -2.93 9.05 -1.30
N GLU A 77 -1.61 9.01 -1.42
CA GLU A 77 -0.86 9.66 -2.47
C GLU A 77 0.31 8.78 -2.95
N LEU A 78 0.90 9.11 -4.10
CA LEU A 78 2.08 8.42 -4.58
C LEU A 78 3.32 8.85 -3.80
N GLY A 79 4.10 7.87 -3.37
CA GLY A 79 5.40 8.06 -2.76
C GLY A 79 6.43 7.06 -3.28
N VAL A 80 7.67 7.23 -2.83
CA VAL A 80 8.74 6.26 -3.03
C VAL A 80 9.07 5.66 -1.68
N ILE A 81 9.06 4.32 -1.61
CA ILE A 81 9.42 3.55 -0.41
C ILE A 81 10.69 2.75 -0.65
N GLU A 82 11.25 2.22 0.43
CA GLU A 82 12.37 1.28 0.43
C GLU A 82 11.83 -0.13 0.73
N LEU A 83 12.21 -1.08 -0.11
CA LEU A 83 11.95 -2.50 0.09
C LEU A 83 12.98 -3.11 1.05
N GLU A 84 12.72 -4.31 1.55
CA GLU A 84 13.60 -4.98 2.53
C GLU A 84 15.02 -5.25 2.02
N ASP A 85 15.20 -5.32 0.69
CA ASP A 85 16.50 -5.47 0.03
C ASP A 85 17.22 -4.13 -0.24
N GLY A 86 16.62 -3.02 0.20
CA GLY A 86 17.12 -1.66 0.01
C GLY A 86 16.72 -1.02 -1.33
N ALA A 87 15.99 -1.72 -2.21
CA ALA A 87 15.54 -1.16 -3.47
C ALA A 87 14.46 -0.08 -3.25
N ALA A 88 14.53 1.00 -4.03
CA ALA A 88 13.47 2.00 -4.07
C ALA A 88 12.30 1.54 -4.95
N CYS A 89 11.06 1.75 -4.51
CA CYS A 89 9.86 1.41 -5.27
C CYS A 89 8.77 2.48 -5.13
N LEU A 90 8.06 2.79 -6.22
CA LEU A 90 6.82 3.57 -6.14
C LEU A 90 5.76 2.80 -5.34
N ALA A 91 5.03 3.47 -4.47
CA ALA A 91 3.91 2.91 -3.70
C ALA A 91 2.85 3.97 -3.41
N THR A 92 1.66 3.54 -2.97
CA THR A 92 0.70 4.42 -2.31
C THR A 92 1.05 4.53 -0.83
N VAL A 93 1.07 5.77 -0.34
CA VAL A 93 1.41 6.13 1.04
C VAL A 93 0.32 7.03 1.63
N LEU A 94 0.23 7.07 2.96
CA LEU A 94 -0.69 7.97 3.66
C LEU A 94 -0.33 9.43 3.36
N ARG A 95 -1.28 10.18 2.84
CA ARG A 95 -1.13 11.62 2.61
C ARG A 95 -0.94 12.36 3.92
N SER A 96 0.00 13.30 3.96
CA SER A 96 0.37 14.01 5.19
C SER A 96 -0.80 14.72 5.88
N SER A 97 -1.80 15.19 5.12
CA SER A 97 -3.00 15.85 5.68
C SER A 97 -3.96 14.90 6.42
N PHE A 98 -3.75 13.58 6.33
CA PHE A 98 -4.59 12.57 6.97
C PHE A 98 -3.92 11.88 8.16
N VAL A 99 -2.70 12.28 8.54
CA VAL A 99 -1.92 11.65 9.64
C VAL A 99 -2.64 11.65 10.97
N ASP A 100 -3.43 12.70 11.27
CA ASP A 100 -4.16 12.84 12.53
C ASP A 100 -5.63 12.41 12.39
N SER A 101 -5.98 11.68 11.33
CA SER A 101 -7.36 11.22 11.11
C SER A 101 -7.79 10.24 12.20
N PRO A 102 -8.98 10.43 12.81
CA PRO A 102 -9.51 9.51 13.80
C PRO A 102 -9.88 8.14 13.22
N GLU A 103 -9.92 7.98 11.89
CA GLU A 103 -10.16 6.70 11.22
C GLU A 103 -8.93 5.79 11.21
N LEU A 104 -7.74 6.29 11.57
CA LEU A 104 -6.52 5.50 11.56
C LEU A 104 -6.49 4.55 12.76
N THR A 105 -6.42 3.25 12.46
CA THR A 105 -6.07 2.22 13.44
C THR A 105 -4.67 1.71 13.14
N ASP A 106 -3.77 1.77 14.12
CA ASP A 106 -2.42 1.24 13.97
C ASP A 106 -2.45 -0.30 13.89
N ILE A 107 -1.95 -0.84 12.78
CA ILE A 107 -1.84 -2.26 12.48
C ILE A 107 -0.38 -2.65 12.19
N SER A 108 0.58 -1.83 12.63
CA SER A 108 2.02 -2.01 12.42
C SER A 108 2.53 -3.35 12.94
N ALA A 109 1.96 -3.85 14.04
CA ALA A 109 2.31 -5.16 14.60
C ALA A 109 1.89 -6.34 13.70
N VAL A 110 0.86 -6.15 12.85
CA VAL A 110 0.41 -7.15 11.88
C VAL A 110 1.22 -7.06 10.60
N GLY A 111 1.40 -5.83 10.09
CA GLY A 111 2.22 -5.57 8.88
C GLY A 111 1.69 -6.21 7.59
N ASP A 112 0.47 -6.75 7.59
CA ASP A 112 -0.13 -7.44 6.46
C ASP A 112 -1.65 -7.18 6.46
N TRP A 113 -2.16 -6.56 5.40
CA TRP A 113 -3.57 -6.23 5.25
C TRP A 113 -4.48 -7.46 5.22
N ARG A 114 -4.08 -8.53 4.53
CA ARG A 114 -4.89 -9.75 4.42
C ARG A 114 -4.95 -10.46 5.76
N ALA A 115 -3.83 -10.51 6.50
CA ALA A 115 -3.80 -11.09 7.85
C ALA A 115 -4.66 -10.27 8.83
N TYR A 116 -4.62 -8.94 8.74
CA TYR A 116 -5.47 -8.07 9.55
C TYR A 116 -6.96 -8.33 9.31
N LEU A 117 -7.40 -8.38 8.04
CA LEU A 117 -8.78 -8.68 7.69
C LEU A 117 -9.23 -10.06 8.18
N ALA A 118 -8.35 -11.07 8.12
CA ALA A 118 -8.67 -12.42 8.59
C ALA A 118 -8.77 -12.54 10.13
N SER A 119 -8.23 -11.57 10.87
CA SER A 119 -8.27 -11.54 12.33
C SER A 119 -9.50 -10.81 12.90
N ARG A 120 -10.41 -10.34 12.04
CA ARG A 120 -11.61 -9.60 12.41
C ARG A 120 -12.88 -10.42 12.29
#